data_AF-A0A097DEC8-F1
#
_entry.id   AF-A0A097DEC8-F1
#
_cell.length_a   1.000
_cell.length_b   1.000
_cell.length_c   1.000
_cell.angle_alpha   90.00
_cell.angle_beta   90.00
_cell.angle_gamma   90.00
#
_symmetry.space_group_name_H-M   'P 1'
#
loop_
_entity.id
_entity.type
_entity.pdbx_description
1 polymer ?
#
loop_
_entity_poly.entity_id
_entity_poly.type
_entity_poly.pdbx_seq_one_letter_code
_entity_poly.pdbx_strand_id
1 'polypeptide(L)'
;ENVNGFDPYIKKVNDNDLREPTDKRMFILAAALKFGYSVDKLYELTKIDRWFLNKMKNIIDYYSILEQMNGSMTQEILKQTKQIGFSDKQIAAAVKSTELAVRKLREEYNITPFVKQI
;
A
#
# COMPACT_ATOMS: atom_id res chain seq x y z
N GLU A 1 14.46 11.61 -1.63
CA GLU A 1 13.55 10.99 -2.62
C GLU A 1 12.11 11.22 -2.16
N ASN A 2 11.22 11.72 -3.03
CA ASN A 2 9.80 11.92 -2.72
C ASN A 2 9.02 10.63 -3.01
N VAL A 3 9.12 9.65 -2.10
CA VAL A 3 8.44 8.35 -2.23
C VAL A 3 7.05 8.41 -1.60
N ASN A 4 6.03 7.89 -2.30
CA ASN A 4 4.65 7.87 -1.83
C ASN A 4 4.34 6.55 -1.10
N GLY A 5 4.83 6.40 0.12
CA GLY A 5 4.52 5.25 0.97
C GLY A 5 5.11 3.93 0.47
N PHE A 6 4.41 2.82 0.74
CA PHE A 6 4.84 1.45 0.39
C PHE A 6 4.45 1.09 -1.06
N ASP A 7 5.03 1.82 -2.01
CA ASP A 7 4.71 1.74 -3.44
C ASP A 7 5.43 0.56 -4.13
N PRO A 8 4.70 -0.38 -4.77
CA PRO A 8 5.28 -1.55 -5.41
C PRO A 8 5.97 -1.28 -6.76
N TYR A 9 5.87 -0.07 -7.32
CA TYR A 9 6.37 0.25 -8.67
C TYR A 9 7.74 0.93 -8.68
N ILE A 10 8.33 1.20 -7.52
CA ILE A 10 9.60 1.94 -7.39
C ILE A 10 10.81 1.08 -7.77
N LYS A 11 10.79 -0.21 -7.40
CA LYS A 11 11.87 -1.16 -7.67
C LYS A 11 11.32 -2.40 -8.35
N LYS A 12 12.22 -3.12 -9.03
CA LYS A 12 11.94 -4.46 -9.55
C LYS A 12 12.26 -5.49 -8.47
N VAL A 13 11.62 -6.65 -8.58
CA VAL A 13 11.89 -7.78 -7.70
C VAL A 13 13.34 -8.24 -7.87
N ASN A 14 14.05 -8.44 -6.76
CA ASN A 14 15.40 -8.97 -6.72
C ASN A 14 15.59 -9.80 -5.43
N ASP A 15 15.79 -11.11 -5.57
CA ASP A 15 15.91 -12.02 -4.42
C ASP A 15 17.18 -11.77 -3.59
N ASN A 16 18.26 -11.26 -4.20
CA ASN A 16 19.49 -10.94 -3.47
C ASN A 16 19.28 -9.75 -2.54
N ASP A 17 18.63 -8.70 -3.03
CA ASP A 17 18.32 -7.50 -2.23
C ASP A 17 17.25 -7.76 -1.16
N LEU A 18 16.47 -8.85 -1.28
CA LEU A 18 15.58 -9.31 -0.23
C LEU A 18 16.34 -10.01 0.89
N ARG A 19 17.46 -10.70 0.59
CA ARG A 19 18.32 -11.34 1.58
C ARG A 19 19.21 -10.32 2.30
N GLU A 20 19.76 -9.38 1.56
CA GLU A 20 20.64 -8.35 2.11
C GLU A 20 19.83 -7.16 2.66
N PRO A 21 19.96 -6.81 3.95
CA PRO A 21 19.22 -5.70 4.54
C PRO A 21 19.76 -4.34 4.05
N THR A 22 19.17 -3.84 2.96
CA THR A 22 19.44 -2.50 2.41
C THR A 22 18.31 -1.52 2.72
N ASP A 23 18.59 -0.22 2.61
CA ASP A 23 17.59 0.87 2.69
C ASP A 23 16.47 0.73 1.64
N LYS A 24 16.78 0.13 0.50
CA LYS A 24 15.85 -0.10 -0.62
C LYS A 24 15.01 -1.36 -0.48
N ARG A 25 15.33 -2.25 0.47
CA ARG A 25 14.68 -3.55 0.65
C ARG A 25 13.17 -3.44 0.78
N MET A 26 12.67 -2.38 1.44
CA MET A 26 11.23 -2.15 1.59
C MET A 26 10.50 -2.02 0.23
N PHE A 27 11.09 -1.32 -0.73
CA PHE A 27 10.48 -1.15 -2.06
C PHE A 27 10.52 -2.43 -2.89
N ILE A 28 11.56 -3.23 -2.71
CA ILE A 28 11.70 -4.53 -3.37
C ILE A 28 10.71 -5.52 -2.77
N LEU A 29 10.47 -5.44 -1.46
CA LEU A 29 9.46 -6.25 -0.77
C LEU A 29 8.04 -5.90 -1.23
N ALA A 30 7.73 -4.60 -1.41
CA ALA A 30 6.47 -4.16 -2.01
C ALA A 30 6.28 -4.74 -3.42
N ALA A 31 7.32 -4.64 -4.26
CA ALA A 31 7.31 -5.21 -5.62
C ALA A 31 7.15 -6.74 -5.60
N ALA A 32 7.83 -7.44 -4.71
CA ALA A 32 7.78 -8.90 -4.60
C ALA A 32 6.38 -9.39 -4.19
N LEU A 33 5.75 -8.72 -3.22
CA LEU A 33 4.37 -8.97 -2.83
C LEU A 33 3.42 -8.73 -4.02
N LYS A 34 3.60 -7.64 -4.77
CA LYS A 34 2.77 -7.33 -5.94
C LYS A 34 2.96 -8.35 -7.06
N PHE A 35 4.17 -8.89 -7.20
CA PHE A 35 4.49 -9.97 -8.14
C PHE A 35 3.98 -11.35 -7.70
N GLY A 36 3.37 -11.45 -6.51
CA GLY A 36 2.72 -12.68 -6.02
C GLY A 36 3.63 -13.59 -5.20
N TYR A 37 4.71 -13.07 -4.61
CA TYR A 37 5.52 -13.86 -3.69
C TYR A 37 4.71 -14.22 -2.45
N SER A 38 4.81 -15.48 -2.00
CA SER A 38 4.18 -15.91 -0.77
C SER A 38 4.86 -15.30 0.46
N VAL A 39 4.09 -15.13 1.53
CA VAL A 39 4.61 -14.68 2.83
C VAL A 39 5.71 -15.62 3.34
N ASP A 40 5.56 -16.93 3.13
CA ASP A 40 6.59 -17.91 3.51
C ASP A 40 7.88 -17.75 2.71
N LYS A 41 7.80 -17.53 1.39
CA LYS A 41 8.99 -17.24 0.58
C LYS A 41 9.70 -15.98 1.08
N LEU A 42 8.94 -14.92 1.35
CA LEU A 42 9.50 -13.67 1.86
C LEU A 42 10.08 -13.83 3.25
N TYR A 43 9.46 -14.62 4.13
CA TYR A 43 10.04 -14.97 5.43
C TYR A 43 11.38 -15.69 5.26
N GLU A 44 11.48 -16.68 4.36
CA GLU A 44 12.73 -17.39 4.15
C GLU A 44 13.85 -16.51 3.61
N LEU A 45 13.53 -15.60 2.69
CA LEU A 45 14.50 -14.66 2.15
C LEU A 45 14.88 -13.59 3.17
N THR A 46 13.92 -13.10 3.97
CA THR A 46 14.13 -11.85 4.71
C THR A 46 14.29 -12.00 6.22
N LYS A 47 13.77 -13.10 6.78
CA LYS A 47 13.57 -13.35 8.20
C LYS A 47 12.73 -12.28 8.92
N ILE A 48 12.01 -11.44 8.17
CA ILE A 48 10.98 -10.55 8.73
C ILE A 48 9.81 -11.42 9.17
N ASP A 49 9.35 -11.23 10.40
CA ASP A 49 8.26 -12.02 10.95
C ASP A 49 7.01 -11.99 10.05
N ARG A 50 6.36 -13.15 9.92
CA ARG A 50 5.19 -13.36 9.06
C ARG A 50 4.06 -12.40 9.40
N TRP A 51 3.93 -12.00 10.67
CA TRP A 51 2.93 -11.03 11.09
C TRP A 51 3.11 -9.70 10.36
N PHE A 52 4.33 -9.16 10.28
CA PHE A 52 4.61 -7.92 9.55
C PHE A 52 4.43 -8.11 8.05
N LEU A 53 4.91 -9.21 7.49
CA LEU A 53 4.75 -9.52 6.07
C LEU A 53 3.28 -9.60 5.66
N ASN A 54 2.41 -10.16 6.51
CA ASN A 54 0.97 -10.15 6.28
C ASN A 54 0.39 -8.72 6.33
N LYS A 55 0.85 -7.85 7.24
CA LYS A 55 0.43 -6.44 7.24
C LYS A 55 0.83 -5.72 5.95
N MET A 56 2.04 -5.97 5.45
CA MET A 56 2.52 -5.40 4.19
C MET A 56 1.75 -5.97 3.00
N LYS A 57 1.47 -7.28 3.00
CA LYS A 57 0.62 -7.92 1.99
C LYS A 57 -0.76 -7.28 1.94
N ASN A 58 -1.39 -7.01 3.08
CA ASN A 58 -2.69 -6.34 3.13
C ASN A 58 -2.67 -4.97 2.41
N ILE A 59 -1.57 -4.21 2.52
CA ILE A 59 -1.42 -2.94 1.81
C ILE A 59 -1.41 -3.18 0.29
N ILE A 60 -0.66 -4.18 -0.18
CA ILE A 60 -0.53 -4.54 -1.60
C ILE A 60 -1.82 -5.13 -2.19
N ASP A 61 -2.56 -5.89 -1.40
CA ASP A 61 -3.88 -6.40 -1.77
C ASP A 61 -4.84 -5.23 -2.02
N TYR A 62 -4.82 -4.20 -1.17
CA TYR A 62 -5.62 -2.99 -1.37
C TYR A 62 -5.18 -2.16 -2.58
N TYR A 63 -3.89 -2.08 -2.90
CA TYR A 63 -3.45 -1.51 -4.19
C TYR A 63 -4.13 -2.22 -5.37
N SER A 64 -4.19 -3.55 -5.34
CA SER A 64 -4.80 -4.34 -6.41
C SER A 64 -6.31 -4.14 -6.49
N ILE A 65 -7.00 -4.02 -5.35
CA ILE A 65 -8.43 -3.67 -5.30
C ILE A 65 -8.66 -2.31 -5.97
N LEU A 66 -7.91 -1.27 -5.54
CA LEU A 66 -8.08 0.09 -6.05
C LEU A 66 -7.81 0.18 -7.55
N GLU A 67 -6.77 -0.49 -8.05
CA GLU A 67 -6.41 -0.48 -9.47
C GLU A 67 -7.42 -1.20 -10.38
N GLN A 68 -8.15 -2.17 -9.83
CA GLN A 68 -9.19 -2.91 -10.56
C GLN A 68 -10.54 -2.18 -10.56
N MET A 69 -10.68 -1.08 -9.82
CA MET A 69 -11.93 -0.31 -9.78
C MET A 69 -12.13 0.43 -11.11
N ASN A 70 -13.18 0.06 -11.84
CA ASN A 70 -13.60 0.69 -13.10
C ASN A 70 -14.76 1.69 -12.90
N GLY A 71 -14.99 2.17 -11.69
CA GLY A 71 -16.15 3.01 -11.36
C GLY A 71 -15.95 3.84 -10.08
N SER A 72 -17.06 4.39 -9.58
CA SER A 72 -17.03 5.26 -8.40
C SER A 72 -16.60 4.52 -7.14
N MET A 73 -15.75 5.17 -6.35
CA MET A 73 -15.29 4.64 -5.07
C MET A 73 -16.38 4.75 -4.02
N THR A 74 -16.77 3.61 -3.43
CA THR A 74 -17.74 3.59 -2.34
C THR A 74 -17.16 4.16 -1.06
N GLN A 75 -18.04 4.64 -0.18
CA GLN A 75 -17.66 5.18 1.13
C GLN A 75 -16.92 4.14 1.98
N GLU A 76 -17.34 2.88 1.94
CA GLU A 76 -16.74 1.79 2.70
C GLU A 76 -15.30 1.52 2.25
N ILE A 77 -15.07 1.41 0.93
CA ILE A 77 -13.74 1.17 0.37
C ILE A 77 -12.81 2.33 0.70
N LEU A 78 -13.28 3.58 0.54
CA LEU A 78 -12.49 4.75 0.88
C LEU A 78 -12.12 4.76 2.36
N LYS A 79 -13.10 4.50 3.25
CA LYS A 79 -12.88 4.45 4.70
C LYS A 79 -11.86 3.37 5.09
N GLN A 80 -12.01 2.16 4.57
CA GLN A 80 -11.08 1.05 4.83
C GLN A 80 -9.67 1.37 4.35
N THR A 81 -9.56 1.92 3.14
CA THR A 81 -8.28 2.33 2.54
C THR A 81 -7.58 3.38 3.40
N LYS A 82 -8.31 4.38 3.92
CA LYS A 82 -7.78 5.37 4.87
C LYS A 82 -7.35 4.74 6.19
N GLN A 83 -8.10 3.78 6.74
CA GLN A 83 -7.76 3.08 7.98
C GLN A 83 -6.48 2.23 7.86
N ILE A 84 -6.18 1.73 6.66
CA ILE A 84 -4.95 1.00 6.36
C ILE A 84 -3.73 1.95 6.21
N GLY A 85 -3.98 3.27 6.14
CA GLY A 85 -2.95 4.29 6.14
C GLY A 85 -2.63 4.89 4.77
N PHE A 86 -3.43 4.63 3.74
CA PHE A 86 -3.22 5.25 2.43
C PHE A 86 -3.45 6.76 2.48
N SER A 87 -2.53 7.50 1.87
CA SER A 87 -2.69 8.92 1.58
C SER A 87 -3.65 9.16 0.42
N ASP A 88 -4.26 10.34 0.36
CA ASP A 88 -5.15 10.72 -0.76
C ASP A 88 -4.38 10.67 -2.10
N LYS A 89 -3.08 10.95 -2.07
CA LYS A 89 -2.17 10.86 -3.21
C LYS A 89 -1.96 9.43 -3.70
N GLN A 90 -1.77 8.46 -2.81
CA GLN A 90 -1.64 7.05 -3.18
C GLN A 90 -2.94 6.51 -3.79
N ILE A 91 -4.08 6.87 -3.19
CA ILE A 91 -5.40 6.48 -3.69
C ILE A 91 -5.62 7.05 -5.09
N ALA A 92 -5.35 8.35 -5.26
CA ALA A 92 -5.49 9.04 -6.54
C ALA A 92 -4.64 8.38 -7.64
N ALA A 93 -3.39 8.01 -7.33
CA ALA A 93 -2.53 7.32 -8.28
C ALA A 93 -3.10 5.93 -8.68
N ALA A 94 -3.58 5.15 -7.71
CA ALA A 94 -4.13 3.82 -7.96
C ALA A 94 -5.41 3.85 -8.82
N VAL A 95 -6.30 4.81 -8.59
CA VAL A 95 -7.58 4.94 -9.32
C VAL A 95 -7.52 5.90 -10.51
N LYS A 96 -6.33 6.35 -10.90
CA LYS A 96 -6.11 7.29 -12.03
C LYS A 96 -6.92 8.59 -11.90
N SER A 97 -6.96 9.15 -10.70
CA SER A 97 -7.63 10.41 -10.37
C SER A 97 -6.63 11.44 -9.83
N THR A 98 -7.14 12.58 -9.34
CA THR A 98 -6.32 13.61 -8.69
C THR A 98 -6.46 13.55 -7.17
N GLU A 99 -5.40 13.92 -6.45
CA GLU A 99 -5.43 13.99 -4.98
C GLU A 99 -6.58 14.88 -4.48
N LEU A 100 -6.83 16.00 -5.17
CA LEU A 100 -7.92 16.92 -4.83
C LEU A 100 -9.30 16.27 -4.99
N ALA A 101 -9.52 15.47 -6.03
CA ALA A 101 -10.77 14.76 -6.22
C ALA A 101 -11.02 13.73 -5.11
N VAL A 102 -9.98 12.96 -4.74
CA VAL A 102 -10.07 12.02 -3.62
C VAL A 102 -10.34 12.74 -2.30
N ARG A 103 -9.70 13.89 -2.06
CA ARG A 103 -9.93 14.71 -0.86
C ARG A 103 -11.38 15.19 -0.76
N LYS A 104 -11.93 15.73 -1.86
CA LYS A 104 -13.34 16.17 -1.93
C LYS A 104 -14.29 15.01 -1.66
N LEU A 105 -14.08 13.86 -2.30
CA LEU A 105 -14.91 12.67 -2.08
C LEU A 105 -14.85 12.20 -0.61
N ARG A 106 -13.67 12.24 0.00
CA ARG A 106 -13.46 11.91 1.41
C ARG A 106 -14.27 12.84 2.33
N GLU A 107 -14.29 14.13 2.02
CA GLU A 107 -15.05 15.15 2.76
C GLU A 107 -16.57 15.00 2.55
N GLU A 108 -17.03 14.75 1.32
CA GLU A 108 -18.43 14.45 1.00
C GLU A 108 -18.95 13.24 1.79
N TYR A 109 -18.11 12.22 1.97
CA TYR A 109 -18.42 11.04 2.77
C TYR A 109 -18.18 11.20 4.28
N ASN A 110 -17.83 12.40 4.75
CA ASN A 110 -17.54 12.71 6.15
C ASN A 110 -16.44 11.79 6.75
N ILE A 111 -15.46 11.39 5.95
CA ILE A 111 -14.34 10.55 6.39
C ILE A 111 -13.21 11.48 6.86
N THR A 112 -13.13 11.73 8.16
CA THR A 112 -12.08 12.58 8.76
C THR A 112 -11.27 11.78 9.80
N PRO A 113 -9.99 12.13 10.01
CA PRO A 113 -9.20 11.53 11.07
C PRO A 113 -9.68 11.99 12.44
N PHE A 114 -9.36 11.20 13.47
CA PHE A 114 -9.59 11.56 14.87
C PHE A 114 -8.26 11.64 15.62
N VAL A 115 -8.16 12.57 16.56
CA VAL A 115 -7.02 12.67 17.47
C VAL A 115 -7.25 11.75 18.67
N LYS A 116 -6.21 11.00 19.05
CA LYS A 116 -6.19 10.13 20.24
C LYS A 116 -5.11 10.61 21.21
N GLN A 117 -5.39 10.55 22.51
CA GLN A 117 -4.39 10.80 23.56
C GLN A 117 -3.74 9.48 23.96
N ILE A 118 -2.43 9.52 24.26
CA ILE A 118 -1.61 8.36 24.67
C ILE A 118 -1.67 8.22 26.19
#